data_AF-A0A4Q2V142-F1
#
_entry.id   AF-A0A4Q2V142-F1
#
_cell.length_a   1.000
_cell.length_b   1.000
_cell.length_c   1.000
_cell.angle_alpha   90.00
_cell.angle_beta   90.00
_cell.angle_gamma   90.00
#
_symmetry.space_group_name_H-M   'P 1'
#
loop_
_entity.id
_entity.type
_entity.pdbx_description
1 polymer ?
#
loop_
_entity_poly.entity_id
_entity_poly.type
_entity_poly.pdbx_seq_one_letter_code
_entity_poly.pdbx_strand_id
1 'polypeptide(L)'
;MIDNPVVNQERWRTTPVSERIQIFTTWLGDACNKESLFIIDDIEAFGYSNIPTILKYPAYHALVSTRDSNLIRADRDFREVRLSPLGDEDTIEILKSTVNSLSSKTVSCRGLDSIARGIQGHPLAARNAIPFIMEHLWTCENPSAEFLDLFESDDPEARRLFLEFSFEGRSLWGAFNTSLERLEHQENTHSAIKLMRILPFLCSDRDCMDHVLKMDKGWLKDCQEELPDISILKSGYAVISSWLAKLRGVSFYVWSDSFSPLKALNIHPLLLQYMLLHVDKQTRVSLMKQVLNFCYKLEDKGVDRESQVKPHVLQCVQVYQGLGISLNSLGLPQGIMQWVEGFFEKQEEEEVGKNPFADPIESSSAVVDKFVMLCMQTKETLEGCGNSMPEETTTYKMIEDCTTAYKEVRRCIGVHGGIPDSLKPKLVDAITVFQGMVKLRNIYPEFISELEKFRKGLNDE
;
A
#
# COMPACT_ATOMS: atom_id res chain seq x y z
N MET A 1 -21.74 50.11 -3.68
CA MET A 1 -21.14 50.80 -4.84
C MET A 1 -19.68 50.39 -4.88
N ILE A 2 -19.25 49.71 -5.94
CA ILE A 2 -17.83 49.40 -6.16
C ILE A 2 -17.25 50.61 -6.91
N ASP A 3 -16.64 51.54 -6.18
CA ASP A 3 -15.95 52.69 -6.78
C ASP A 3 -14.69 52.19 -7.48
N ASN A 4 -14.64 52.30 -8.81
CA ASN A 4 -13.50 52.00 -9.69
C ASN A 4 -12.67 50.73 -9.34
N PRO A 5 -12.82 49.62 -10.10
CA PRO A 5 -12.10 48.37 -9.88
C PRO A 5 -10.57 48.52 -9.71
N VAL A 6 -9.95 49.46 -10.43
CA VAL A 6 -8.50 49.71 -10.36
C VAL A 6 -8.11 50.30 -9.00
N VAL A 7 -8.91 51.23 -8.48
CA VAL A 7 -8.68 51.86 -7.17
C VAL A 7 -8.87 50.84 -6.04
N ASN A 8 -9.87 49.97 -6.15
CA ASN A 8 -10.07 48.91 -5.16
C ASN A 8 -8.97 47.84 -5.20
N GLN A 9 -8.47 47.51 -6.39
CA GLN A 9 -7.35 46.59 -6.53
C GLN A 9 -6.08 47.17 -5.91
N GLU A 10 -5.80 48.46 -6.12
CA GLU A 10 -4.64 49.13 -5.54
C GLU A 10 -4.77 49.30 -4.02
N ARG A 11 -5.96 49.65 -3.53
CA ARG A 11 -6.27 49.64 -2.09
C ARG A 11 -6.03 48.25 -1.50
N TRP A 12 -6.56 47.20 -2.12
CA TRP A 12 -6.34 45.82 -1.66
C TRP A 12 -4.86 45.43 -1.63
N ARG A 13 -4.08 45.83 -2.64
CA ARG A 13 -2.63 45.57 -2.69
C ARG A 13 -1.87 46.28 -1.58
N THR A 14 -2.28 47.49 -1.22
CA THR A 14 -1.64 48.32 -0.18
C THR A 14 -2.14 48.01 1.23
N THR A 15 -3.30 47.35 1.38
CA THR A 15 -3.81 46.87 2.68
C THR A 15 -2.86 45.81 3.28
N PRO A 16 -2.50 45.94 4.56
CA PRO A 16 -1.72 44.92 5.28
C PRO A 16 -2.35 43.52 5.16
N VAL A 17 -1.51 42.48 5.10
CA VAL A 17 -1.97 41.09 4.93
C VAL A 17 -2.92 40.67 6.05
N SER A 18 -2.63 41.03 7.30
CA SER A 18 -3.49 40.73 8.46
C SER A 18 -4.88 41.33 8.32
N GLU A 19 -4.97 42.58 7.86
CA GLU A 19 -6.24 43.28 7.64
C GLU A 19 -7.01 42.66 6.46
N ARG A 20 -6.32 42.30 5.37
CA ARG A 20 -6.94 41.55 4.25
C ARG A 20 -7.55 40.22 4.70
N ILE A 21 -6.84 39.47 5.53
CA ILE A 21 -7.35 38.20 6.11
C ILE A 21 -8.58 38.47 6.96
N GLN A 22 -8.58 39.53 7.77
CA GLN A 22 -9.72 39.89 8.61
C GLN A 22 -10.95 40.30 7.77
N ILE A 23 -10.76 41.13 6.75
CA ILE A 23 -11.83 41.54 5.82
C ILE A 23 -12.40 40.31 5.13
N PHE A 24 -11.54 39.43 4.60
CA PHE A 24 -11.97 38.22 3.91
C PHE A 24 -12.72 37.26 4.84
N THR A 25 -12.21 37.00 6.05
CA THR A 25 -12.86 36.08 6.99
C THR A 25 -14.18 36.64 7.51
N THR A 26 -14.29 37.95 7.71
CA THR A 26 -15.56 38.61 8.06
C THR A 26 -16.57 38.47 6.93
N TRP A 27 -16.17 38.76 5.70
CA TRP A 27 -17.01 38.60 4.52
C TRP A 27 -17.46 37.15 4.34
N LEU A 28 -16.55 36.18 4.50
CA LEU A 28 -16.83 34.76 4.33
C LEU A 28 -17.94 34.24 5.26
N GLY A 29 -18.07 34.81 6.47
CA GLY A 29 -19.12 34.48 7.44
C GLY A 29 -20.43 35.27 7.28
N ASP A 30 -20.47 36.26 6.40
CA ASP A 30 -21.67 37.07 6.14
C ASP A 30 -22.82 36.19 5.61
N ALA A 31 -24.06 36.51 5.99
CA ALA A 31 -25.25 35.78 5.55
C ALA A 31 -25.39 35.73 4.02
N CYS A 32 -24.80 36.68 3.28
CA CYS A 32 -24.77 36.63 1.82
C CYS A 32 -23.98 35.45 1.24
N ASN A 33 -23.08 34.83 2.03
CA ASN A 33 -22.26 33.69 1.61
C ASN A 33 -22.80 32.33 2.09
N LYS A 34 -24.05 32.28 2.57
CA LYS A 34 -24.65 31.05 3.09
C LYS A 34 -24.68 29.91 2.08
N GLU A 35 -24.90 30.22 0.81
CA GLU A 35 -24.97 29.24 -0.28
C GLU A 35 -23.62 29.11 -1.04
N SER A 36 -22.55 29.74 -0.54
CA SER A 36 -21.23 29.71 -1.17
C SER A 36 -20.42 28.49 -0.71
N LEU A 37 -19.64 27.92 -1.63
CA LEU A 37 -18.65 26.87 -1.32
C LEU A 37 -17.24 27.47 -1.25
N PHE A 38 -16.59 27.32 -0.09
CA PHE A 38 -15.19 27.68 0.07
C PHE A 38 -14.29 26.48 -0.25
N ILE A 39 -13.50 26.57 -1.32
CA ILE A 39 -12.59 25.50 -1.74
C ILE A 39 -11.17 25.84 -1.30
N ILE A 40 -10.55 24.92 -0.56
CA ILE A 40 -9.16 24.97 -0.16
C ILE A 40 -8.46 23.82 -0.87
N ASP A 41 -7.67 24.14 -1.89
CA ASP A 41 -6.87 23.16 -2.60
C ASP A 41 -5.50 23.01 -1.92
N ASP A 42 -5.09 21.77 -1.66
CA ASP A 42 -3.81 21.36 -1.07
C ASP A 42 -3.48 22.14 0.22
N ILE A 43 -4.27 21.91 1.27
CA ILE A 43 -4.23 22.72 2.50
C ILE A 43 -2.84 22.81 3.15
N GLU A 44 -1.98 21.81 2.97
CA GLU A 44 -0.62 21.81 3.48
C GLU A 44 0.30 22.82 2.77
N ALA A 45 -0.05 23.27 1.55
CA ALA A 45 0.68 24.33 0.84
C ALA A 45 0.66 25.67 1.60
N PHE A 46 -0.28 25.85 2.53
CA PHE A 46 -0.35 27.02 3.41
C PHE A 46 0.51 26.88 4.68
N GLY A 47 1.16 25.73 4.88
CA GLY A 47 1.97 25.41 6.05
C GLY A 47 1.16 24.85 7.23
N TYR A 48 1.71 23.81 7.88
CA TYR A 48 1.03 23.06 8.95
C TYR A 48 0.57 23.92 10.14
N SER A 49 1.30 24.98 10.47
CA SER A 49 0.93 25.90 11.56
C SER A 49 -0.33 26.72 11.26
N ASN A 50 -0.66 26.93 9.99
CA ASN A 50 -1.82 27.72 9.57
C ASN A 50 -3.09 26.89 9.40
N ILE A 51 -2.96 25.56 9.23
CA ILE A 51 -4.09 24.64 9.02
C ILE A 51 -5.18 24.81 10.09
N PRO A 52 -4.88 24.81 11.41
CA PRO A 52 -5.91 24.95 12.43
C PRO A 52 -6.68 26.27 12.35
N THR A 53 -6.02 27.34 11.88
CA THR A 53 -6.63 28.67 11.70
C THR A 53 -7.52 28.69 10.46
N ILE A 54 -7.03 28.19 9.32
CA ILE A 54 -7.77 28.13 8.05
C ILE A 54 -9.05 27.31 8.21
N LEU A 55 -8.96 26.14 8.86
CA LEU A 55 -10.13 25.30 9.10
C LEU A 55 -11.18 25.99 9.97
N LYS A 56 -10.79 26.90 10.86
CA LYS A 56 -11.72 27.66 11.72
C LYS A 56 -12.40 28.84 11.02
N TYR A 57 -12.03 29.18 9.80
CA TYR A 57 -12.67 30.27 9.06
C TYR A 57 -14.19 30.08 8.96
N PRO A 58 -14.99 31.15 9.09
CA PRO A 58 -16.44 31.07 9.27
C PRO A 58 -17.19 30.79 7.95
N ALA A 59 -16.68 29.91 7.09
CA ALA A 59 -17.41 29.45 5.90
C ALA A 59 -18.59 28.54 6.29
N TYR A 60 -19.72 28.69 5.61
CA TYR A 60 -20.89 27.81 5.76
C TYR A 60 -20.63 26.42 5.16
N HIS A 61 -20.04 26.38 3.98
CA HIS A 61 -19.63 25.15 3.30
C HIS A 61 -18.15 25.23 2.91
N ALA A 62 -17.39 24.18 3.19
CA ALA A 62 -15.98 24.09 2.83
C ALA A 62 -15.66 22.73 2.20
N LEU A 63 -14.88 22.75 1.13
CA LEU A 63 -14.27 21.57 0.51
C LEU A 63 -12.76 21.72 0.60
N VAL A 64 -12.10 20.71 1.17
CA VAL A 64 -10.65 20.73 1.40
C VAL A 64 -10.03 19.53 0.71
N SER A 65 -9.03 19.74 -0.15
CA SER A 65 -8.14 18.68 -0.60
C SER A 65 -6.87 18.68 0.27
N THR A 66 -6.41 17.48 0.62
CA THR A 66 -5.33 17.27 1.60
C THR A 66 -4.64 15.94 1.31
N ARG A 67 -3.34 15.87 1.62
CA ARG A 67 -2.56 14.62 1.65
C ARG A 67 -2.48 14.03 3.07
N ASP A 68 -2.91 14.75 4.09
CA ASP A 68 -2.91 14.29 5.47
C ASP A 68 -4.14 13.43 5.77
N SER A 69 -3.99 12.11 5.72
CA SER A 69 -5.07 11.18 6.09
C SER A 69 -5.32 11.11 7.61
N ASN A 70 -4.65 11.92 8.43
CA ASN A 70 -4.96 12.10 9.84
C ASN A 70 -5.87 13.32 10.09
N LEU A 71 -6.18 14.12 9.07
CA LEU A 71 -6.91 15.37 9.27
C LEU A 71 -8.36 15.08 9.70
N ILE A 72 -8.64 15.28 10.99
CA ILE A 72 -9.96 15.08 11.59
C ILE A 72 -10.44 16.40 12.18
N ARG A 73 -11.73 16.69 12.00
CA ARG A 73 -12.40 17.84 12.62
C ARG A 73 -13.53 17.39 13.54
N ALA A 74 -13.46 17.81 14.80
CA ALA A 74 -14.51 17.57 15.79
C ALA A 74 -15.45 18.77 15.97
N ASP A 75 -15.10 19.93 15.41
CA ASP A 75 -15.79 21.20 15.64
C ASP A 75 -16.92 21.50 14.64
N ARG A 76 -17.08 20.66 13.60
CA ARG A 76 -18.08 20.79 12.54
C ARG A 76 -18.50 19.42 12.02
N ASP A 77 -19.65 19.38 11.35
CA ASP A 77 -20.03 18.24 10.53
C ASP A 77 -18.97 18.05 9.44
N PHE A 78 -18.23 16.93 9.54
CA PHE A 78 -17.09 16.62 8.71
C PHE A 78 -17.34 15.30 8.00
N ARG A 79 -17.24 15.32 6.67
CA ARG A 79 -17.31 14.12 5.83
C ARG A 79 -16.01 13.97 5.08
N GLU A 80 -15.31 12.87 5.35
CA GLU A 80 -14.12 12.46 4.61
C GLU A 80 -14.54 11.71 3.33
N VAL A 81 -13.89 12.03 2.22
CA VAL A 81 -13.97 11.26 0.97
C VAL A 81 -12.55 10.88 0.60
N ARG A 82 -12.23 9.58 0.69
CA ARG A 82 -10.92 9.05 0.30
C ARG A 82 -10.92 8.75 -1.19
N LEU A 83 -9.87 9.22 -1.88
CA LEU A 83 -9.66 8.92 -3.28
C LEU A 83 -8.84 7.64 -3.40
N SER A 84 -9.46 6.59 -3.92
CA SER A 84 -8.80 5.33 -4.26
C SER A 84 -8.03 5.46 -5.59
N PRO A 85 -7.06 4.57 -5.87
CA PRO A 85 -6.56 4.39 -7.23
C PRO A 85 -7.70 4.19 -8.22
N LEU A 86 -7.50 4.64 -9.47
CA LEU A 86 -8.46 4.46 -10.54
C LEU A 86 -8.64 2.97 -10.85
N GLY A 87 -9.86 2.60 -11.26
CA GLY A 87 -10.08 1.30 -11.88
C GLY A 87 -9.34 1.18 -13.22
N ASP A 88 -9.21 -0.05 -13.71
CA ASP A 88 -8.55 -0.33 -14.99
C ASP A 88 -9.24 0.42 -16.14
N GLU A 89 -10.57 0.45 -16.17
CA GLU A 89 -11.36 1.12 -17.21
C GLU A 89 -11.09 2.63 -17.26
N ASP A 90 -11.19 3.32 -16.11
CA ASP A 90 -10.91 4.76 -16.00
C ASP A 90 -9.46 5.09 -16.38
N THR A 91 -8.53 4.21 -16.00
CA THR A 91 -7.11 4.35 -16.35
C THR A 91 -6.89 4.24 -17.85
N ILE A 92 -7.54 3.26 -18.49
CA ILE A 92 -7.52 3.07 -19.94
C ILE A 92 -8.13 4.28 -20.66
N GLU A 93 -9.19 4.89 -20.14
CA GLU A 93 -9.76 6.12 -20.71
C GLU A 93 -8.77 7.29 -20.70
N ILE A 94 -8.03 7.49 -19.61
CA ILE A 94 -6.98 8.52 -19.56
C ILE A 94 -5.88 8.23 -20.60
N LEU A 95 -5.45 6.96 -20.72
CA LEU A 95 -4.45 6.56 -21.71
C LEU A 95 -4.93 6.83 -23.14
N LYS A 96 -6.16 6.39 -23.48
CA LYS A 96 -6.79 6.63 -24.80
C LYS A 96 -6.93 8.11 -25.12
N SER A 97 -7.41 8.90 -24.15
CA SER A 97 -7.53 10.35 -24.28
C SER A 97 -6.18 11.01 -24.56
N THR A 98 -5.14 10.56 -23.85
CA THR A 98 -3.78 11.08 -24.02
C THR A 98 -3.22 10.74 -25.41
N VAL A 99 -3.40 9.49 -25.89
CA VAL A 99 -3.06 9.11 -27.27
C VAL A 99 -3.75 10.03 -28.30
N ASN A 100 -5.06 10.23 -28.17
CA ASN A 100 -5.83 11.07 -29.08
C ASN A 100 -5.39 12.55 -29.06
N SER A 101 -4.98 13.06 -27.90
CA SER A 101 -4.48 14.43 -27.76
C SER A 101 -3.11 14.66 -28.42
N LEU A 102 -2.28 13.61 -28.46
CA LEU A 102 -0.93 13.65 -29.03
C LEU A 102 -0.91 13.25 -30.52
N SER A 103 -2.00 12.67 -31.02
CA SER A 103 -2.06 12.11 -32.38
C SER A 103 -2.14 13.18 -33.48
N SER A 104 -0.96 13.63 -33.94
CA SER A 104 -0.71 13.98 -35.35
C SER A 104 0.16 12.93 -36.05
N LYS A 105 0.74 11.97 -35.31
CA LYS A 105 1.53 10.85 -35.83
C LYS A 105 1.13 9.53 -35.18
N THR A 106 1.09 8.52 -36.04
CA THR A 106 0.77 7.10 -35.86
C THR A 106 1.58 6.39 -34.77
N VAL A 107 1.25 6.58 -33.49
CA VAL A 107 1.62 5.60 -32.45
C VAL A 107 0.36 4.85 -32.05
N SER A 108 0.18 3.68 -32.65
CA SER A 108 -0.80 2.71 -32.17
C SER A 108 -0.21 2.07 -30.91
N CYS A 109 -0.47 2.66 -29.74
CA CYS A 109 -0.17 2.00 -28.46
C CYS A 109 -1.12 0.80 -28.31
N ARG A 110 -0.71 -0.36 -28.82
CA ARG A 110 -1.34 -1.64 -28.47
C ARG A 110 -0.96 -1.98 -27.01
N GLY A 111 -1.83 -2.67 -26.29
CA GLY A 111 -1.52 -3.09 -24.91
C GLY A 111 -1.78 -2.03 -23.83
N LEU A 112 -2.71 -1.08 -24.08
CA LEU A 112 -3.14 -0.11 -23.06
C LEU A 112 -3.65 -0.79 -21.77
N ASP A 113 -4.31 -1.94 -21.89
CA ASP A 113 -4.79 -2.71 -20.72
C ASP A 113 -3.62 -3.22 -19.85
N SER A 114 -2.50 -3.59 -20.46
CA SER A 114 -1.31 -4.00 -19.73
C SER A 114 -0.61 -2.80 -19.09
N ILE A 115 -0.52 -1.67 -19.80
CA ILE A 115 0.01 -0.41 -19.26
C ILE A 115 -0.83 0.04 -18.05
N ALA A 116 -2.16 0.03 -18.17
CA ALA A 116 -3.08 0.41 -17.09
C ALA A 116 -2.85 -0.42 -15.82
N ARG A 117 -2.73 -1.74 -15.98
CA ARG A 117 -2.38 -2.65 -14.88
C ARG A 117 -0.98 -2.39 -14.31
N GLY A 118 -0.01 -2.07 -15.16
CA GLY A 118 1.37 -1.78 -14.73
C GLY A 118 1.51 -0.51 -13.89
N ILE A 119 0.70 0.53 -14.17
CA ILE A 119 0.70 1.80 -13.42
C ILE A 119 -0.31 1.84 -12.27
N GLN A 120 -1.15 0.80 -12.16
CA GLN A 120 -2.02 0.50 -11.02
C GLN A 120 -2.95 1.64 -10.62
N GLY A 121 -3.60 2.23 -11.61
CA GLY A 121 -4.62 3.25 -11.34
C GLY A 121 -4.09 4.60 -10.86
N HIS A 122 -2.77 4.85 -10.90
CA HIS A 122 -2.24 6.16 -10.53
C HIS A 122 -2.52 7.21 -11.63
N PRO A 123 -3.35 8.24 -11.39
CA PRO A 123 -3.81 9.15 -12.46
C PRO A 123 -2.66 9.90 -13.16
N LEU A 124 -1.68 10.38 -12.40
CA LEU A 124 -0.52 11.07 -12.96
C LEU A 124 0.40 10.13 -13.76
N ALA A 125 0.51 8.86 -13.35
CA ALA A 125 1.29 7.89 -14.10
C ALA A 125 0.60 7.59 -15.44
N ALA A 126 -0.74 7.52 -15.45
CA ALA A 126 -1.52 7.33 -16.66
C ALA A 126 -1.34 8.50 -17.64
N ARG A 127 -1.31 9.73 -17.14
CA ARG A 127 -1.02 10.92 -17.95
C ARG A 127 0.40 10.95 -18.51
N ASN A 128 1.37 10.41 -17.77
CA ASN A 128 2.78 10.44 -18.16
C ASN A 128 3.20 9.25 -19.04
N ALA A 129 2.52 8.10 -18.95
CA ALA A 129 2.92 6.86 -19.62
C ALA A 129 3.03 6.99 -21.14
N ILE A 130 1.98 7.49 -21.82
CA ILE A 130 1.97 7.60 -23.28
C ILE A 130 3.02 8.60 -23.80
N PRO A 131 3.10 9.85 -23.29
CA PRO A 131 4.17 10.77 -23.70
C PRO A 131 5.56 10.19 -23.46
N PHE A 132 5.77 9.52 -22.32
CA PHE A 132 7.05 8.86 -22.03
C PHE A 132 7.40 7.80 -23.09
N ILE A 133 6.47 6.90 -23.40
CA ILE A 133 6.63 5.86 -24.42
C ILE A 133 6.98 6.48 -25.78
N MET A 134 6.25 7.54 -26.17
CA MET A 134 6.47 8.22 -27.45
C MET A 134 7.82 8.94 -27.51
N GLU A 135 8.33 9.44 -26.38
CA GLU A 135 9.60 10.18 -26.34
C GLU A 135 10.80 9.25 -26.25
N HIS A 136 10.73 8.22 -25.39
CA HIS A 136 11.89 7.40 -25.04
C HIS A 136 11.91 6.02 -25.71
N LEU A 137 10.75 5.46 -26.06
CA LEU A 137 10.63 4.06 -26.47
C LEU A 137 10.07 3.89 -27.89
N TRP A 138 9.83 4.97 -28.63
CA TRP A 138 9.16 4.92 -29.93
C TRP A 138 9.92 4.14 -31.01
N THR A 139 11.24 4.03 -30.88
CA THR A 139 12.10 3.26 -31.80
C THR A 139 12.06 1.76 -31.55
N CYS A 140 11.56 1.32 -30.40
CA CYS A 140 11.48 -0.09 -30.06
C CYS A 140 10.40 -0.79 -30.89
N GLU A 141 10.57 -2.09 -31.15
CA GLU A 141 9.59 -2.88 -31.90
C GLU A 141 8.24 -2.96 -31.17
N ASN A 142 8.27 -3.06 -29.83
CA ASN A 142 7.09 -3.04 -28.98
C ASN A 142 7.26 -2.06 -27.81
N PRO A 143 7.01 -0.76 -28.03
CA PRO A 143 7.24 0.28 -27.01
C PRO A 143 6.43 0.08 -25.72
N SER A 144 5.29 -0.61 -25.80
CA SER A 144 4.42 -0.88 -24.65
C SER A 144 4.93 -2.04 -23.79
N ALA A 145 5.54 -3.06 -24.40
CA ALA A 145 6.23 -4.11 -23.63
C ALA A 145 7.48 -3.55 -22.96
N GLU A 146 8.32 -2.82 -23.69
CA GLU A 146 9.52 -2.17 -23.14
C GLU A 146 9.19 -1.25 -21.95
N PHE A 147 8.06 -0.53 -22.01
CA PHE A 147 7.60 0.29 -20.90
C PHE A 147 7.26 -0.54 -19.65
N LEU A 148 6.62 -1.69 -19.82
CA LEU A 148 6.29 -2.57 -18.71
C LEU A 148 7.54 -3.22 -18.14
N ASP A 149 8.47 -3.59 -19.01
CA ASP A 149 9.76 -4.17 -18.64
C ASP A 149 10.60 -3.21 -17.81
N LEU A 150 10.38 -1.88 -17.89
CA LEU A 150 11.05 -0.92 -16.99
C LEU A 150 10.80 -1.25 -15.51
N PHE A 151 9.58 -1.63 -15.14
CA PHE A 151 9.24 -1.92 -13.73
C PHE A 151 9.87 -3.22 -13.22
N GLU A 152 10.27 -4.10 -14.13
CA GLU A 152 10.91 -5.40 -13.85
C GLU A 152 12.42 -5.39 -14.11
N SER A 153 12.91 -4.40 -14.86
CA SER A 153 14.32 -4.22 -15.24
C SER A 153 15.22 -4.11 -14.03
N ASP A 154 16.37 -4.79 -14.03
CA ASP A 154 17.37 -4.66 -12.97
C ASP A 154 18.08 -3.30 -12.93
N ASP A 155 17.81 -2.41 -13.90
CA ASP A 155 18.35 -1.06 -13.97
C ASP A 155 17.53 -0.05 -13.14
N PRO A 156 18.05 0.40 -11.98
CA PRO A 156 17.33 1.35 -11.14
C PRO A 156 17.21 2.74 -11.77
N GLU A 157 18.15 3.12 -12.65
CA GLU A 157 18.13 4.44 -13.30
C GLU A 157 17.08 4.47 -14.41
N ALA A 158 16.89 3.37 -15.15
CA ALA A 158 15.81 3.23 -16.12
C ALA A 158 14.42 3.36 -15.46
N ARG A 159 14.22 2.72 -14.30
CA ARG A 159 13.00 2.87 -13.47
C ARG A 159 12.80 4.32 -13.04
N ARG A 160 13.86 4.94 -12.54
CA ARG A 160 13.87 6.32 -12.06
C ARG A 160 13.50 7.31 -13.16
N LEU A 161 13.98 7.08 -14.38
CA LEU A 161 13.71 7.93 -15.54
C LEU A 161 12.21 8.13 -15.78
N PHE A 162 11.39 7.07 -15.68
CA PHE A 162 9.94 7.21 -15.80
C PHE A 162 9.31 8.01 -14.65
N LEU A 163 9.76 7.79 -13.41
CA LEU A 163 9.24 8.53 -12.25
C LEU A 163 9.58 10.03 -12.35
N GLU A 164 10.75 10.37 -12.85
CA GLU A 164 11.21 11.76 -13.04
C GLU A 164 10.61 12.42 -14.28
N PHE A 165 10.17 11.63 -15.27
CA PHE A 165 9.57 12.14 -16.49
C PHE A 165 8.37 13.05 -16.20
N SER A 166 8.37 14.20 -16.89
CA SER A 166 7.42 15.27 -16.67
C SER A 166 6.67 15.59 -17.96
N PHE A 167 5.38 15.26 -17.97
CA PHE A 167 4.45 15.72 -18.99
C PHE A 167 3.60 16.85 -18.38
N GLU A 168 3.40 17.94 -19.13
CA GLU A 168 2.66 19.13 -18.66
C GLU A 168 3.21 19.72 -17.34
N GLY A 169 4.52 19.55 -17.09
CA GLY A 169 5.21 20.10 -15.93
C GLY A 169 5.01 19.32 -14.63
N ARG A 170 4.46 18.09 -14.67
CA ARG A 170 4.23 17.25 -13.48
C ARG A 170 4.88 15.88 -13.63
N SER A 171 5.68 15.49 -12.64
CA SER A 171 6.26 14.15 -12.53
C SER A 171 5.84 13.47 -11.23
N LEU A 172 5.86 12.13 -11.23
CA LEU A 172 5.61 11.33 -10.03
C LEU A 172 6.66 11.63 -8.97
N TRP A 173 7.92 11.66 -9.37
CA TRP A 173 9.05 11.96 -8.50
C TRP A 173 8.88 13.32 -7.82
N GLY A 174 8.53 14.37 -8.58
CA GLY A 174 8.28 15.70 -8.03
C GLY A 174 7.12 15.70 -7.03
N ALA A 175 6.01 15.03 -7.35
CA ALA A 175 4.84 14.94 -6.47
C ALA A 175 5.17 14.22 -5.15
N PHE A 176 5.90 13.10 -5.22
CA PHE A 176 6.35 12.35 -4.04
C PHE A 176 7.42 13.12 -3.25
N ASN A 177 8.32 13.84 -3.92
CA ASN A 177 9.32 14.68 -3.25
C ASN A 177 8.66 15.80 -2.45
N THR A 178 7.59 16.41 -2.95
CA THR A 178 6.80 17.37 -2.16
C THR A 178 6.24 16.74 -0.88
N SER A 179 5.82 15.47 -0.90
CA SER A 179 5.38 14.77 0.31
C SER A 179 6.54 14.49 1.27
N LEU A 180 7.73 14.16 0.74
CA LEU A 180 8.94 13.99 1.55
C LEU A 180 9.39 15.32 2.18
N GLU A 181 9.45 16.40 1.41
CA GLU A 181 9.78 17.74 1.89
C GLU A 181 8.81 18.14 3.01
N ARG A 182 7.50 17.91 2.84
CA ARG A 182 6.51 18.16 3.90
C ARG A 182 6.78 17.35 5.16
N LEU A 183 7.21 16.09 5.03
CA LEU A 183 7.61 15.27 6.16
C LEU A 183 8.82 15.91 6.86
N GLU A 184 9.85 16.33 6.13
CA GLU A 184 11.06 16.94 6.68
C GLU A 184 10.79 18.23 7.47
N HIS A 185 9.77 19.00 7.08
CA HIS A 185 9.36 20.22 7.78
C HIS A 185 8.59 19.98 9.10
N GLN A 186 8.22 18.75 9.42
CA GLN A 186 7.60 18.44 10.72
C GLN A 186 8.66 18.26 11.82
N GLU A 187 8.25 18.35 13.09
CA GLU A 187 9.16 18.11 14.22
C GLU A 187 9.51 16.61 14.35
N ASN A 188 10.74 16.27 14.78
CA ASN A 188 11.16 14.89 15.13
C ASN A 188 10.93 13.85 14.01
N THR A 189 11.37 14.14 12.79
CA THR A 189 11.05 13.36 11.58
C THR A 189 12.10 12.34 11.16
N HIS A 190 13.33 12.44 11.69
CA HIS A 190 14.45 11.57 11.35
C HIS A 190 14.09 10.07 11.39
N SER A 191 13.41 9.65 12.45
CA SER A 191 13.00 8.24 12.60
C SER A 191 11.87 7.84 11.64
N ALA A 192 10.98 8.77 11.27
CA ALA A 192 9.94 8.51 10.27
C ALA A 192 10.56 8.36 8.87
N ILE A 193 11.55 9.20 8.53
CA ILE A 193 12.31 9.09 7.28
C ILE A 193 13.10 7.77 7.23
N LYS A 194 13.74 7.38 8.34
CA LYS A 194 14.37 6.05 8.44
C LYS A 194 13.37 4.92 8.23
N LEU A 195 12.18 5.02 8.83
CA LEU A 195 11.13 4.01 8.64
C LEU A 195 10.70 3.94 7.18
N MET A 196 10.47 5.09 6.54
CA MET A 196 10.18 5.18 5.11
C MET A 196 11.23 4.45 4.26
N ARG A 197 12.52 4.56 4.59
CA ARG A 197 13.59 3.88 3.84
C ARG A 197 13.61 2.36 4.03
N ILE A 198 13.07 1.85 5.15
CA ILE A 198 13.04 0.41 5.46
C ILE A 198 11.83 -0.27 4.83
N LEU A 199 10.68 0.41 4.79
CA LEU A 199 9.41 -0.17 4.34
C LEU A 199 9.45 -0.89 2.99
N PRO A 200 10.20 -0.45 1.95
CA PRO A 200 10.26 -1.17 0.68
C PRO A 200 10.79 -2.60 0.78
N PHE A 201 11.58 -2.90 1.82
CA PHE A 201 12.17 -4.21 2.06
C PHE A 201 11.32 -5.11 2.96
N LEU A 202 10.18 -4.62 3.44
CA LEU A 202 9.27 -5.35 4.31
C LEU A 202 7.95 -5.60 3.59
N CYS A 203 7.46 -6.84 3.67
CA CYS A 203 6.12 -7.16 3.18
C CYS A 203 5.08 -6.25 3.87
N SER A 204 4.24 -5.62 3.05
CA SER A 204 3.16 -4.72 3.50
C SER A 204 1.79 -5.38 3.53
N ASP A 205 1.71 -6.65 3.13
CA ASP A 205 0.48 -7.42 3.12
C ASP A 205 -0.01 -7.73 4.54
N ARG A 206 -1.32 -8.00 4.63
CA ARG A 206 -2.08 -8.01 5.88
C ARG A 206 -1.49 -8.98 6.92
N ASP A 207 -1.61 -8.59 8.18
CA ASP A 207 -1.16 -9.27 9.42
C ASP A 207 0.36 -9.24 9.66
N CYS A 208 1.21 -9.55 8.67
CA CYS A 208 2.65 -9.75 8.91
C CYS A 208 3.36 -8.52 9.47
N MET A 209 3.14 -7.33 8.86
CA MET A 209 3.82 -6.12 9.31
C MET A 209 3.34 -5.68 10.69
N ASP A 210 2.04 -5.69 10.95
CA ASP A 210 1.50 -5.26 12.25
C ASP A 210 1.95 -6.20 13.38
N HIS A 211 2.04 -7.51 13.11
CA HIS A 211 2.66 -8.47 14.02
C HIS A 211 4.13 -8.11 14.30
N VAL A 212 4.96 -7.98 13.27
CA VAL A 212 6.39 -7.65 13.45
C VAL A 212 6.57 -6.31 14.16
N LEU A 213 5.73 -5.32 13.91
CA LEU A 213 5.82 -4.02 14.59
C LEU A 213 5.41 -4.09 16.07
N LYS A 214 4.44 -4.93 16.42
CA LYS A 214 3.92 -5.09 17.80
C LYS A 214 4.71 -6.09 18.67
N MET A 215 5.52 -6.95 18.07
CA MET A 215 6.31 -7.93 18.80
C MET A 215 7.25 -7.27 19.82
N ASP A 216 7.46 -7.97 20.95
CA ASP A 216 8.50 -7.59 21.89
C ASP A 216 9.89 -7.82 21.27
N LYS A 217 10.64 -6.72 21.23
CA LYS A 217 11.97 -6.58 20.63
C LYS A 217 13.01 -6.23 21.68
N GLY A 218 12.70 -6.41 22.96
CA GLY A 218 13.63 -6.15 24.06
C GLY A 218 14.98 -6.87 23.91
N TRP A 219 14.97 -8.04 23.27
CA TRP A 219 16.17 -8.83 22.96
C TRP A 219 17.09 -8.20 21.90
N LEU A 220 16.60 -7.25 21.08
CA LEU A 220 17.45 -6.56 20.11
C LEU A 220 18.41 -5.55 20.74
N LYS A 221 18.29 -5.25 22.04
CA LYS A 221 19.17 -4.32 22.75
C LYS A 221 20.65 -4.72 22.63
N ASP A 222 20.92 -6.02 22.64
CA ASP A 222 22.29 -6.56 22.57
C ASP A 222 22.88 -6.57 21.15
N CYS A 223 22.08 -6.27 20.13
CA CYS A 223 22.46 -6.35 18.71
C CYS A 223 22.56 -4.96 18.04
N GLN A 224 22.85 -3.89 18.79
CA GLN A 224 22.85 -2.53 18.25
C GLN A 224 24.01 -2.25 17.29
N GLU A 225 25.18 -2.83 17.54
CA GLU A 225 26.34 -2.70 16.67
C GLU A 225 26.14 -3.43 15.33
N GLU A 226 25.31 -4.46 15.30
CA GLU A 226 25.09 -5.28 14.10
C GLU A 226 24.00 -4.75 13.16
N LEU A 227 23.07 -3.94 13.67
CA LEU A 227 21.86 -3.48 12.94
C LEU A 227 21.63 -1.96 13.11
N PRO A 228 22.58 -1.10 12.70
CA PRO A 228 22.51 0.33 12.97
C PRO A 228 21.38 1.06 12.20
N ASP A 229 21.13 0.69 10.95
CA ASP A 229 20.18 1.39 10.07
C ASP A 229 18.73 1.04 10.40
N ILE A 230 18.49 -0.19 10.86
CA ILE A 230 17.15 -0.65 11.28
C ILE A 230 16.93 -0.61 12.79
N SER A 231 17.84 0.03 13.53
CA SER A 231 17.75 0.18 14.99
C SER A 231 16.44 0.81 15.47
N ILE A 232 15.79 1.62 14.62
CA ILE A 232 14.49 2.21 14.89
C ILE A 232 13.37 1.18 15.07
N LEU A 233 13.47 -0.01 14.44
CA LEU A 233 12.46 -1.07 14.57
C LEU A 233 12.40 -1.66 15.97
N LYS A 234 13.45 -1.47 16.79
CA LYS A 234 13.53 -1.90 18.20
C LYS A 234 12.62 -1.09 19.11
N SER A 235 12.22 0.10 18.68
CA SER A 235 11.32 0.95 19.45
C SER A 235 9.98 0.25 19.71
N GLY A 236 9.38 0.53 20.85
CA GLY A 236 8.04 0.03 21.16
C GLY A 236 7.02 0.50 20.14
N TYR A 237 5.96 -0.28 19.95
CA TYR A 237 4.93 -0.01 18.95
C TYR A 237 4.33 1.40 19.06
N ALA A 238 4.12 1.94 20.27
CA ALA A 238 3.58 3.29 20.44
C ALA A 238 4.47 4.36 19.78
N VAL A 239 5.79 4.20 19.85
CA VAL A 239 6.76 5.11 19.23
C VAL A 239 6.74 4.92 17.71
N ILE A 240 6.78 3.67 17.22
CA ILE A 240 6.69 3.38 15.78
C ILE A 240 5.37 3.90 15.20
N SER A 241 4.27 3.73 15.91
CA SER A 241 2.94 4.23 15.52
C SER A 241 2.91 5.75 15.38
N SER A 242 3.70 6.49 16.15
CA SER A 242 3.83 7.95 15.98
C SER A 242 4.55 8.32 14.67
N TRP A 243 5.54 7.52 14.25
CA TRP A 243 6.25 7.73 12.98
C TRP A 243 5.38 7.30 11.79
N LEU A 244 4.65 6.21 11.93
CA LEU A 244 3.62 5.79 10.99
C LEU A 244 2.54 6.88 10.82
N ALA A 245 2.07 7.50 11.90
CA ALA A 245 1.13 8.62 11.80
C ALA A 245 1.71 9.80 10.98
N LYS A 246 3.01 10.09 11.11
CA LYS A 246 3.68 11.11 10.28
C LYS A 246 3.71 10.73 8.80
N LEU A 247 4.07 9.49 8.47
CA LEU A 247 4.08 8.99 7.09
C LEU A 247 2.68 9.00 6.47
N ARG A 248 1.65 8.66 7.26
CA ARG A 248 0.25 8.79 6.84
C ARG A 248 -0.14 10.26 6.60
N GLY A 249 0.42 11.18 7.38
CA GLY A 249 0.15 12.62 7.28
C GLY A 249 0.74 13.30 6.06
N VAL A 250 1.52 12.57 5.26
CA VAL A 250 2.06 13.01 3.97
C VAL A 250 1.71 12.02 2.83
N SER A 251 0.68 11.19 3.03
CA SER A 251 0.19 10.19 2.06
C SER A 251 1.24 9.17 1.61
N PHE A 252 2.24 8.84 2.44
CA PHE A 252 3.15 7.75 2.10
C PHE A 252 2.47 6.37 2.18
N TYR A 253 1.33 6.28 2.86
CA TYR A 253 0.48 5.12 2.87
C TYR A 253 -0.92 5.51 3.37
N VAL A 254 -1.91 4.67 3.08
CA VAL A 254 -3.27 4.79 3.59
C VAL A 254 -3.63 3.54 4.41
N TRP A 255 -4.60 3.66 5.31
CA TRP A 255 -5.12 2.47 6.01
C TRP A 255 -6.14 1.77 5.11
N SER A 256 -6.08 0.44 5.07
CA SER A 256 -7.21 -0.36 4.61
C SER A 256 -8.42 -0.08 5.51
N ASP A 257 -9.63 -0.12 4.94
CA ASP A 257 -10.88 0.40 5.52
C ASP A 257 -11.00 0.36 7.05
N SER A 258 -11.57 1.45 7.59
CA SER A 258 -11.79 1.75 9.01
C SER A 258 -12.52 0.68 9.83
N PHE A 259 -13.06 -0.35 9.17
CA PHE A 259 -13.85 -1.42 9.76
C PHE A 259 -13.08 -2.74 9.92
N SER A 260 -11.86 -2.83 9.39
CA SER A 260 -10.96 -3.96 9.63
C SER A 260 -10.25 -3.79 10.98
N PRO A 261 -10.28 -4.77 11.89
CA PRO A 261 -9.44 -4.75 13.09
C PRO A 261 -7.93 -4.82 12.76
N LEU A 262 -7.61 -5.15 11.51
CA LEU A 262 -6.26 -5.34 10.98
C LEU A 262 -5.83 -4.10 10.19
N LYS A 263 -4.83 -3.38 10.70
CA LYS A 263 -4.31 -2.13 10.13
C LYS A 263 -3.16 -2.42 9.15
N ALA A 264 -3.47 -2.88 7.95
CA ALA A 264 -2.43 -3.00 6.92
C ALA A 264 -2.02 -1.63 6.38
N LEU A 265 -0.71 -1.44 6.16
CA LEU A 265 -0.18 -0.27 5.50
C LEU A 265 -0.37 -0.46 3.99
N ASN A 266 -1.35 0.24 3.41
CA ASN A 266 -1.52 0.22 1.96
C ASN A 266 -0.60 1.29 1.34
N ILE A 267 0.52 0.85 0.78
CA ILE A 267 1.50 1.70 0.09
C ILE A 267 1.36 1.44 -1.40
N HIS A 268 1.17 2.51 -2.19
CA HIS A 268 1.09 2.38 -3.64
C HIS A 268 2.43 1.86 -4.20
N PRO A 269 2.46 0.87 -5.11
CA PRO A 269 3.71 0.33 -5.63
C PRO A 269 4.65 1.31 -6.33
N LEU A 270 4.13 2.26 -7.13
CA LEU A 270 4.95 3.37 -7.65
C LEU A 270 5.61 4.22 -6.56
N LEU A 271 4.97 4.37 -5.40
CA LEU A 271 5.54 5.05 -4.24
C LEU A 271 6.59 4.17 -3.53
N LEU A 272 6.38 2.85 -3.44
CA LEU A 272 7.42 1.91 -2.97
C LEU A 272 8.68 1.98 -3.85
N GLN A 273 8.51 2.04 -5.17
CA GLN A 273 9.60 2.23 -6.13
C GLN A 273 10.30 3.57 -5.88
N TYR A 274 9.57 4.66 -5.68
CA TYR A 274 10.17 5.94 -5.29
C TYR A 274 10.98 5.81 -3.99
N MET A 275 10.42 5.23 -2.92
CA MET A 275 11.11 5.05 -1.64
C MET A 275 12.38 4.20 -1.77
N LEU A 276 12.33 3.16 -2.62
CA LEU A 276 13.46 2.29 -2.94
C LEU A 276 14.55 3.03 -3.73
N LEU A 277 14.18 3.81 -4.74
CA LEU A 277 15.12 4.50 -5.63
C LEU A 277 15.66 5.82 -5.03
N HIS A 278 14.97 6.37 -4.03
CA HIS A 278 15.40 7.56 -3.30
C HIS A 278 16.63 7.31 -2.41
N VAL A 279 16.94 6.06 -2.10
CA VAL A 279 18.17 5.68 -1.37
C VAL A 279 19.27 5.23 -2.33
N ASP A 280 20.49 5.67 -2.05
CA ASP A 280 21.66 5.27 -2.83
C ASP A 280 21.92 3.76 -2.75
N LYS A 281 22.69 3.23 -3.71
CA LYS A 281 22.97 1.79 -3.83
C LYS A 281 23.60 1.20 -2.57
N GLN A 282 24.53 1.90 -1.92
CA GLN A 282 25.21 1.40 -0.74
C GLN A 282 24.24 1.29 0.44
N THR A 283 23.40 2.30 0.63
CA THR A 283 22.34 2.29 1.65
C THR A 283 21.33 1.17 1.39
N ARG A 284 20.90 0.94 0.14
CA ARG A 284 20.00 -0.18 -0.20
C ARG A 284 20.57 -1.53 0.21
N VAL A 285 21.82 -1.81 -0.18
CA VAL A 285 22.50 -3.07 0.17
C VAL A 285 22.63 -3.23 1.69
N SER A 286 22.99 -2.15 2.40
CA SER A 286 23.05 -2.16 3.87
C SER A 286 21.70 -2.50 4.51
N LEU A 287 20.62 -1.89 4.02
CA LEU A 287 19.26 -2.12 4.51
C LEU A 287 18.79 -3.56 4.24
N MET A 288 18.98 -4.08 3.03
CA MET A 288 18.67 -5.48 2.69
C MET A 288 19.38 -6.45 3.64
N LYS A 289 20.69 -6.27 3.81
CA LYS A 289 21.51 -7.09 4.71
C LYS A 289 20.94 -7.07 6.14
N GLN A 290 20.61 -5.88 6.63
CA GLN A 290 20.12 -5.71 7.99
C GLN A 290 18.71 -6.26 8.18
N VAL A 291 17.81 -6.09 7.20
CA VAL A 291 16.45 -6.64 7.22
C VAL A 291 16.50 -8.17 7.28
N LEU A 292 17.31 -8.81 6.44
CA LEU A 292 17.47 -10.28 6.45
C LEU A 292 18.07 -10.77 7.77
N ASN A 293 19.06 -10.08 8.32
CA ASN A 293 19.64 -10.41 9.63
C ASN A 293 18.62 -10.22 10.78
N PHE A 294 17.80 -9.17 10.72
CA PHE A 294 16.72 -8.97 11.69
C PHE A 294 15.67 -10.08 11.63
N CYS A 295 15.26 -10.47 10.43
CA CYS A 295 14.33 -11.57 10.19
C CYS A 295 14.89 -12.90 10.74
N TYR A 296 16.14 -13.24 10.39
CA TYR A 296 16.81 -14.44 10.89
C TYR A 296 16.84 -14.49 12.43
N LYS A 297 17.20 -13.37 13.07
CA LYS A 297 17.24 -13.30 14.54
C LYS A 297 15.86 -13.37 15.19
N LEU A 298 14.82 -12.86 14.51
CA LEU A 298 13.43 -12.99 15.00
C LEU A 298 12.98 -14.44 15.04
N GLU A 299 13.37 -15.23 14.04
CA GLU A 299 13.08 -16.67 13.94
C GLU A 299 13.88 -17.49 14.96
N ASP A 300 15.20 -17.27 15.08
CA ASP A 300 16.07 -17.97 16.05
C ASP A 300 15.59 -17.86 17.50
N LYS A 301 14.92 -16.75 17.84
CA LYS A 301 14.48 -16.44 19.21
C LYS A 301 13.05 -16.85 19.55
N GLY A 302 12.27 -17.38 18.61
CA GLY A 302 10.89 -17.77 18.90
C GLY A 302 10.50 -19.07 18.23
N VAL A 303 10.05 -20.02 19.05
CA VAL A 303 9.40 -21.24 18.58
C VAL A 303 8.20 -20.81 17.70
N ASP A 304 8.18 -21.24 16.45
CA ASP A 304 7.08 -21.09 15.49
C ASP A 304 6.80 -19.65 14.98
N ARG A 305 7.86 -18.93 14.59
CA ARG A 305 7.76 -17.57 14.00
C ARG A 305 8.01 -17.49 12.50
N GLU A 306 8.28 -18.61 11.84
CA GLU A 306 8.54 -18.67 10.39
C GLU A 306 7.39 -18.02 9.60
N SER A 307 6.13 -18.29 9.96
CA SER A 307 4.95 -17.74 9.29
C SER A 307 4.85 -16.21 9.34
N GLN A 308 5.42 -15.56 10.36
CA GLN A 308 5.42 -14.10 10.53
C GLN A 308 6.60 -13.44 9.82
N VAL A 309 7.73 -14.15 9.72
CA VAL A 309 8.99 -13.62 9.20
C VAL A 309 9.15 -13.89 7.71
N LYS A 310 8.74 -15.08 7.24
CA LYS A 310 8.84 -15.54 5.85
C LYS A 310 8.33 -14.50 4.84
N PRO A 311 7.17 -13.85 5.01
CA PRO A 311 6.71 -12.83 4.05
C PRO A 311 7.70 -11.68 3.87
N HIS A 312 8.33 -11.21 4.97
CA HIS A 312 9.31 -10.12 4.90
C HIS A 312 10.62 -10.57 4.24
N VAL A 313 11.04 -11.82 4.44
CA VAL A 313 12.20 -12.40 3.75
C VAL A 313 11.94 -12.47 2.25
N LEU A 314 10.79 -13.01 1.84
CA LEU A 314 10.40 -13.11 0.44
C LEU A 314 10.30 -11.75 -0.24
N GLN A 315 9.73 -10.74 0.44
CA GLN A 315 9.72 -9.37 -0.07
C GLN A 315 11.14 -8.84 -0.28
N CYS A 316 12.02 -8.98 0.72
CA CYS A 316 13.40 -8.49 0.61
C CYS A 316 14.17 -9.22 -0.51
N VAL A 317 13.89 -10.51 -0.69
CA VAL A 317 14.42 -11.34 -1.77
C VAL A 317 13.99 -10.83 -3.14
N GLN A 318 12.70 -10.64 -3.34
CA GLN A 318 12.14 -10.10 -4.58
C GLN A 318 12.75 -8.73 -4.92
N VAL A 319 12.92 -7.85 -3.92
CA VAL A 319 13.50 -6.53 -4.13
C VAL A 319 14.96 -6.61 -4.59
N TYR A 320 15.80 -7.45 -3.97
CA TYR A 320 17.20 -7.53 -4.41
C TYR A 320 17.34 -8.22 -5.78
N GLN A 321 16.53 -9.25 -6.06
CA GLN A 321 16.51 -9.91 -7.36
C GLN A 321 16.09 -8.95 -8.46
N GLY A 322 15.01 -8.19 -8.20
CA GLY A 322 14.54 -7.15 -9.09
C GLY A 322 15.53 -5.99 -9.27
N LEU A 323 16.57 -5.86 -8.47
CA LEU A 323 17.64 -4.87 -8.66
C LEU A 323 18.93 -5.49 -9.24
N GLY A 324 18.89 -6.75 -9.67
CA GLY A 324 20.05 -7.47 -10.20
C GLY A 324 21.16 -7.69 -9.17
N ILE A 325 20.83 -7.63 -7.87
CA ILE A 325 21.79 -7.80 -6.77
C ILE A 325 21.83 -9.29 -6.42
N SER A 326 23.02 -9.89 -6.40
CA SER A 326 23.15 -11.29 -5.98
C SER A 326 23.15 -11.41 -4.45
N LEU A 327 22.59 -12.48 -3.90
CA LEU A 327 22.60 -12.75 -2.45
C LEU A 327 24.03 -12.72 -1.88
N ASN A 328 24.99 -13.30 -2.62
CA ASN A 328 26.41 -13.31 -2.28
C ASN A 328 27.01 -11.90 -2.14
N SER A 329 26.50 -10.91 -2.89
CA SER A 329 26.99 -9.53 -2.82
C SER A 329 26.51 -8.77 -1.58
N LEU A 330 25.54 -9.28 -0.83
CA LEU A 330 25.04 -8.65 0.41
C LEU A 330 26.01 -8.82 1.59
N GLY A 331 27.00 -9.71 1.49
CA GLY A 331 27.99 -9.95 2.55
C GLY A 331 27.34 -10.42 3.86
N LEU A 332 26.39 -11.34 3.74
CA LEU A 332 25.69 -11.98 4.86
C LEU A 332 26.54 -13.13 5.45
N PRO A 333 26.42 -13.40 6.76
CA PRO A 333 26.97 -14.63 7.36
C PRO A 333 26.44 -15.89 6.68
N GLN A 334 27.28 -16.94 6.59
CA GLN A 334 26.94 -18.18 5.89
C GLN A 334 25.64 -18.83 6.36
N GLY A 335 25.38 -18.84 7.68
CA GLY A 335 24.13 -19.40 8.22
C GLY A 335 22.88 -18.63 7.77
N ILE A 336 22.97 -17.31 7.59
CA ILE A 336 21.86 -16.50 7.08
C ILE A 336 21.68 -16.73 5.58
N MET A 337 22.77 -16.83 4.82
CA MET A 337 22.70 -17.13 3.38
C MET A 337 22.01 -18.48 3.14
N GLN A 338 22.43 -19.54 3.84
CA GLN A 338 21.82 -20.87 3.74
C GLN A 338 20.33 -20.87 4.14
N TRP A 339 19.98 -20.11 5.18
CA TRP A 339 18.59 -19.98 5.62
C TRP A 339 17.73 -19.26 4.57
N VAL A 340 18.23 -18.16 3.97
CA VAL A 340 17.56 -17.49 2.84
C VAL A 340 17.45 -18.42 1.64
N GLU A 341 18.51 -19.18 1.34
CA GLU A 341 18.53 -20.14 0.24
C GLU A 341 17.47 -21.25 0.38
N GLY A 342 17.23 -21.72 1.60
CA GLY A 342 16.16 -22.68 1.91
C GLY A 342 14.75 -22.18 1.58
N PHE A 343 14.53 -20.87 1.38
CA PHE A 343 13.26 -20.36 0.87
C PHE A 343 13.14 -20.44 -0.67
N PHE A 344 14.25 -20.46 -1.42
CA PHE A 344 14.24 -20.65 -2.88
C PHE A 344 13.86 -22.06 -3.28
N GLU A 345 14.44 -23.06 -2.61
CA GLU A 345 14.17 -24.47 -2.88
C GLU A 345 12.70 -24.84 -2.64
N LYS A 346 12.04 -24.15 -1.70
CA LYS A 346 10.60 -24.30 -1.43
C LYS A 346 9.71 -23.49 -2.40
N GLN A 347 10.26 -22.54 -3.16
CA GLN A 347 9.52 -21.67 -4.09
C GLN A 347 9.46 -22.23 -5.52
N GLU A 348 10.47 -23.00 -5.95
CA GLU A 348 10.52 -23.61 -7.30
C GLU A 348 9.40 -24.66 -7.54
N GLU A 349 8.74 -25.15 -6.48
CA GLU A 349 7.57 -26.02 -6.61
C GLU A 349 6.24 -25.26 -6.78
N GLU A 350 6.18 -23.94 -6.54
CA GLU A 350 4.91 -23.20 -6.57
C GLU A 350 4.75 -22.18 -7.70
N GLU A 351 5.70 -21.32 -8.12
CA GLU A 351 5.38 -20.32 -9.18
C GLU A 351 6.49 -19.84 -10.12
N VAL A 352 6.15 -19.79 -11.42
CA VAL A 352 6.90 -19.16 -12.52
C VAL A 352 6.47 -17.69 -12.66
N GLY A 353 7.44 -16.77 -12.52
CA GLY A 353 7.41 -15.45 -13.15
C GLY A 353 6.33 -14.46 -12.68
N LYS A 354 6.28 -14.15 -11.38
CA LYS A 354 5.43 -13.06 -10.86
C LYS A 354 6.21 -11.77 -10.64
N ASN A 355 5.68 -10.70 -11.21
CA ASN A 355 6.06 -9.31 -10.97
C ASN A 355 5.92 -8.99 -9.45
N PRO A 356 6.96 -8.40 -8.81
CA PRO A 356 6.98 -8.14 -7.36
C PRO A 356 6.02 -7.02 -6.90
N PHE A 357 5.31 -6.39 -7.83
CA PHE A 357 4.34 -5.34 -7.58
C PHE A 357 2.97 -5.63 -8.19
N ALA A 358 2.83 -6.65 -9.03
CA ALA A 358 1.53 -7.03 -9.55
C ALA A 358 0.80 -7.90 -8.51
N ASP A 359 -0.45 -7.57 -8.23
CA ASP A 359 -1.31 -8.50 -7.50
C ASP A 359 -1.35 -9.83 -8.26
N PRO A 360 -1.11 -10.98 -7.59
CA PRO A 360 -1.26 -12.26 -8.23
C PRO A 360 -2.72 -12.49 -8.60
N ILE A 361 -3.01 -12.41 -9.89
CA ILE A 361 -4.31 -12.78 -10.48
C ILE A 361 -4.33 -14.31 -10.58
N GLU A 362 -4.58 -14.99 -9.46
CA GLU A 362 -5.14 -16.33 -9.54
C GLU A 362 -6.63 -16.21 -9.87
N SER A 363 -7.10 -16.97 -10.86
CA SER A 363 -8.52 -16.97 -11.25
C SER A 363 -9.39 -17.32 -10.03
N SER A 364 -10.41 -16.50 -9.74
CA SER A 364 -11.28 -16.64 -8.56
C SER A 364 -11.91 -18.03 -8.38
N SER A 365 -12.10 -18.79 -9.47
CA SER A 365 -12.59 -20.17 -9.41
C SER A 365 -11.60 -21.14 -8.76
N ALA A 366 -10.32 -21.07 -9.12
CA ALA A 366 -9.29 -21.99 -8.60
C ALA A 366 -9.09 -21.82 -7.09
N VAL A 367 -9.15 -20.57 -6.62
CA VAL A 367 -9.01 -20.22 -5.21
C VAL A 367 -10.22 -20.73 -4.40
N VAL A 368 -11.44 -20.56 -4.92
CA VAL A 368 -12.65 -21.10 -4.29
C VAL A 368 -12.63 -22.62 -4.26
N ASP A 369 -12.25 -23.28 -5.36
CA ASP A 369 -12.18 -24.74 -5.41
C ASP A 369 -11.13 -25.31 -4.45
N LYS A 370 -9.97 -24.65 -4.31
CA LYS A 370 -8.92 -25.00 -3.33
C LYS A 370 -9.44 -24.91 -1.89
N PHE A 371 -10.12 -23.82 -1.54
CA PHE A 371 -10.72 -23.66 -0.21
C PHE A 371 -11.79 -24.70 0.09
N VAL A 372 -12.70 -24.95 -0.87
CA VAL A 372 -13.75 -25.97 -0.74
C VAL A 372 -13.13 -27.35 -0.52
N MET A 373 -12.13 -27.71 -1.32
CA MET A 373 -11.43 -28.99 -1.22
C MET A 373 -10.77 -29.18 0.15
N LEU A 374 -10.04 -28.18 0.65
CA LEU A 374 -9.39 -28.23 1.96
C LEU A 374 -10.40 -28.38 3.11
N CYS A 375 -11.52 -27.65 3.06
CA CYS A 375 -12.57 -27.75 4.08
C CYS A 375 -13.20 -29.14 4.13
N MET A 376 -13.50 -29.73 2.96
CA MET A 376 -14.12 -31.04 2.87
C MET A 376 -13.16 -32.16 3.29
N GLN A 377 -11.90 -32.12 2.83
CA GLN A 377 -10.88 -33.08 3.24
C GLN A 377 -10.60 -33.03 4.74
N THR A 378 -10.53 -31.82 5.31
CA THR A 378 -10.31 -31.64 6.75
C THR A 378 -11.49 -32.19 7.55
N LYS A 379 -12.73 -31.91 7.13
CA LYS A 379 -13.92 -32.48 7.74
C LYS A 379 -13.93 -34.01 7.68
N GLU A 380 -13.68 -34.59 6.50
CA GLU A 380 -13.65 -36.04 6.31
C GLU A 380 -12.57 -36.71 7.16
N THR A 381 -11.41 -36.07 7.30
CA THR A 381 -10.32 -36.59 8.15
C THR A 381 -10.69 -36.52 9.63
N LEU A 382 -11.34 -35.43 10.06
CA LEU A 382 -11.79 -35.27 11.44
C LEU A 382 -12.98 -36.18 11.80
N GLU A 383 -13.84 -36.52 10.84
CA GLU A 383 -14.99 -37.42 11.01
C GLU A 383 -14.63 -38.91 10.79
N GLY A 384 -13.66 -39.20 9.92
CA GLY A 384 -13.22 -40.55 9.52
C GLY A 384 -12.25 -41.24 10.49
N CYS A 385 -11.71 -40.49 11.46
CA CYS A 385 -10.87 -41.02 12.54
C CYS A 385 -11.70 -41.75 13.60
N GLY A 386 -12.22 -42.93 13.25
CA GLY A 386 -12.84 -43.87 14.18
C GLY A 386 -11.85 -44.33 15.26
N ASN A 387 -11.99 -43.78 16.47
CA ASN A 387 -11.28 -44.11 17.72
C ASN A 387 -9.80 -43.73 17.87
N SER A 388 -9.19 -43.04 16.91
CA SER A 388 -7.88 -42.39 17.11
C SER A 388 -7.98 -40.92 16.71
N MET A 389 -8.15 -40.02 17.68
CA MET A 389 -8.07 -38.58 17.43
C MET A 389 -6.71 -38.28 16.77
N PRO A 390 -6.66 -37.51 15.66
CA PRO A 390 -5.41 -36.94 15.16
C PRO A 390 -4.71 -36.18 16.28
N GLU A 391 -3.37 -36.17 16.27
CA GLU A 391 -2.61 -35.34 17.20
C GLU A 391 -3.11 -33.88 17.12
N GLU A 392 -3.19 -33.21 18.27
CA GLU A 392 -3.74 -31.85 18.40
C GLU A 392 -3.02 -30.84 17.49
N THR A 393 -1.72 -31.04 17.30
CA THR A 393 -0.85 -30.29 16.36
C THR A 393 -1.25 -30.48 14.89
N THR A 394 -1.66 -31.70 14.51
CA THR A 394 -2.12 -32.01 13.14
C THR A 394 -3.49 -31.37 12.89
N THR A 395 -4.39 -31.46 13.88
CA THR A 395 -5.71 -30.81 13.82
C THR A 395 -5.60 -29.30 13.69
N TYR A 396 -4.68 -28.68 14.44
CA TYR A 396 -4.42 -27.25 14.38
C TYR A 396 -3.93 -26.82 12.99
N LYS A 397 -2.94 -27.54 12.44
CA LYS A 397 -2.39 -27.27 11.12
C LYS A 397 -3.45 -27.35 10.00
N MET A 398 -4.31 -28.37 10.03
CA MET A 398 -5.37 -28.49 9.02
C MET A 398 -6.40 -27.35 9.08
N ILE A 399 -6.70 -26.85 10.29
CA ILE A 399 -7.57 -25.69 10.50
C ILE A 399 -6.87 -24.39 10.05
N GLU A 400 -5.56 -24.27 10.27
CA GLU A 400 -4.74 -23.16 9.79
C GLU A 400 -4.65 -23.14 8.25
N ASP A 401 -4.52 -24.30 7.60
CA ASP A 401 -4.54 -24.41 6.14
C ASP A 401 -5.91 -23.96 5.56
N CYS A 402 -7.02 -24.37 6.21
CA CYS A 402 -8.35 -23.89 5.85
C CYS A 402 -8.50 -22.37 6.06
N THR A 403 -7.89 -21.83 7.13
CA THR A 403 -7.87 -20.39 7.44
C THR A 403 -7.14 -19.62 6.34
N THR A 404 -5.98 -20.12 5.92
CA THR A 404 -5.16 -19.51 4.87
C THR A 404 -5.90 -19.51 3.54
N ALA A 405 -6.51 -20.63 3.15
CA ALA A 405 -7.29 -20.72 1.92
C ALA A 405 -8.55 -19.84 1.94
N TYR A 406 -9.23 -19.70 3.10
CA TYR A 406 -10.35 -18.78 3.25
C TYR A 406 -9.93 -17.31 3.06
N LYS A 407 -8.80 -16.91 3.64
CA LYS A 407 -8.25 -15.56 3.48
C LYS A 407 -7.96 -15.25 2.01
N GLU A 408 -7.47 -16.24 1.27
CA GLU A 408 -7.20 -16.12 -0.16
C GLU A 408 -8.49 -15.94 -0.98
N VAL A 409 -9.55 -16.68 -0.66
CA VAL A 409 -10.88 -16.47 -1.26
C VAL A 409 -11.37 -15.03 -1.00
N ARG A 410 -11.22 -14.52 0.21
CA ARG A 410 -11.60 -13.14 0.57
C ARG A 410 -10.79 -12.10 -0.21
N ARG A 411 -9.50 -12.36 -0.44
CA ARG A 411 -8.61 -11.52 -1.26
C ARG A 411 -9.15 -11.40 -2.69
N CYS A 412 -9.43 -12.54 -3.35
CA CYS A 412 -9.92 -12.56 -4.73
C CYS A 412 -11.26 -11.82 -4.91
N ILE A 413 -12.15 -11.88 -3.93
CA ILE A 413 -13.48 -11.26 -4.02
C ILE A 413 -13.39 -9.74 -3.92
N GLY A 414 -12.49 -9.23 -3.07
CA GLY A 414 -12.26 -7.79 -2.93
C GLY A 414 -11.65 -7.15 -4.19
N VAL A 415 -10.94 -7.94 -5.01
CA VAL A 415 -10.25 -7.48 -6.23
C VAL A 415 -11.14 -7.59 -7.48
N HIS A 416 -12.07 -8.54 -7.55
CA HIS A 416 -12.81 -8.86 -8.79
C HIS A 416 -14.32 -8.54 -8.80
N GLY A 417 -14.84 -7.81 -7.81
CA GLY A 417 -16.20 -7.26 -7.90
C GLY A 417 -17.33 -8.30 -7.89
N GLY A 418 -17.22 -9.34 -7.07
CA GLY A 418 -18.27 -10.33 -6.81
C GLY A 418 -17.87 -11.78 -7.16
N ILE A 419 -18.59 -12.75 -6.58
CA ILE A 419 -18.42 -14.18 -6.85
C ILE A 419 -19.43 -14.61 -7.92
N PRO A 420 -19.01 -15.37 -8.95
CA PRO A 420 -19.95 -16.00 -9.87
C PRO A 420 -21.04 -16.78 -9.11
N ASP A 421 -22.31 -16.59 -9.46
CA ASP A 421 -23.44 -17.26 -8.78
C ASP A 421 -23.31 -18.79 -8.75
N SER A 422 -22.59 -19.37 -9.72
CA SER A 422 -22.28 -20.81 -9.78
C SER A 422 -21.37 -21.32 -8.64
N LEU A 423 -20.59 -20.43 -8.02
CA LEU A 423 -19.64 -20.77 -6.94
C LEU A 423 -20.19 -20.43 -5.54
N LYS A 424 -21.18 -19.53 -5.44
CA LYS A 424 -21.80 -19.12 -4.17
C LYS A 424 -22.28 -20.32 -3.31
N PRO A 425 -23.01 -21.32 -3.85
CA PRO A 425 -23.50 -22.44 -3.02
C PRO A 425 -22.35 -23.27 -2.42
N LYS A 426 -21.34 -23.62 -3.24
CA LYS A 426 -20.17 -24.38 -2.79
C LYS A 426 -19.40 -23.65 -1.70
N LEU A 427 -19.27 -22.33 -1.85
CA LEU A 427 -18.55 -21.51 -0.88
C LEU A 427 -19.32 -21.37 0.44
N VAL A 428 -20.65 -21.20 0.38
CA VAL A 428 -21.52 -21.18 1.58
C VAL A 428 -21.42 -22.50 2.36
N ASP A 429 -21.38 -23.63 1.66
CA ASP A 429 -21.21 -24.95 2.26
C ASP A 429 -19.84 -25.09 2.93
N ALA A 430 -18.76 -24.71 2.23
CA ALA A 430 -17.40 -24.76 2.78
C ALA A 430 -17.23 -23.84 4.01
N ILE A 431 -17.77 -22.62 3.98
CA ILE A 431 -17.78 -21.71 5.14
C ILE A 431 -18.52 -22.34 6.31
N THR A 432 -19.65 -23.01 6.06
CA THR A 432 -20.45 -23.64 7.12
C THR A 432 -19.70 -24.81 7.75
N VAL A 433 -19.04 -25.63 6.93
CA VAL A 433 -18.17 -26.72 7.39
C VAL A 433 -17.02 -26.17 8.22
N PHE A 434 -16.33 -25.15 7.72
CA PHE A 434 -15.20 -24.53 8.42
C PHE A 434 -15.60 -23.89 9.75
N GLN A 435 -16.71 -23.15 9.75
CA GLN A 435 -17.28 -22.58 10.96
C GLN A 435 -17.60 -23.66 12.01
N GLY A 436 -18.09 -24.82 11.59
CA GLY A 436 -18.33 -25.98 12.45
C GLY A 436 -17.04 -26.50 13.09
N MET A 437 -15.96 -26.60 12.32
CA MET A 437 -14.64 -27.06 12.80
C MET A 437 -14.04 -26.09 13.83
N VAL A 438 -14.08 -24.79 13.54
CA VAL A 438 -13.63 -23.70 14.41
C VAL A 438 -14.42 -23.71 15.73
N LYS A 439 -15.76 -23.84 15.67
CA LYS A 439 -16.63 -23.94 16.86
C LYS A 439 -16.35 -25.18 17.71
N LEU A 440 -16.18 -26.34 17.08
CA LEU A 440 -15.98 -27.60 17.78
C LEU A 440 -14.64 -27.64 18.53
N ARG A 441 -13.61 -26.98 17.99
CA ARG A 441 -12.24 -27.01 18.55
C ARG A 441 -11.86 -25.78 19.37
N ASN A 442 -12.69 -24.72 19.37
CA ASN A 442 -12.41 -23.45 20.05
C ASN A 442 -11.07 -22.81 19.63
N ILE A 443 -10.71 -22.98 18.36
CA ILE A 443 -9.51 -22.40 17.74
C ILE A 443 -9.98 -21.17 16.95
N TYR A 444 -9.41 -19.99 17.20
CA TYR A 444 -9.80 -18.68 16.63
C TYR A 444 -11.30 -18.32 16.80
N PRO A 445 -11.82 -18.20 18.04
CA PRO A 445 -13.23 -17.89 18.29
C PRO A 445 -13.70 -16.56 17.67
N GLU A 446 -12.81 -15.58 17.53
CA GLU A 446 -13.04 -14.31 16.84
C GLU A 446 -13.43 -14.49 15.36
N PHE A 447 -12.94 -15.56 14.73
CA PHE A 447 -13.12 -15.87 13.31
C PHE A 447 -14.54 -16.34 12.98
N ILE A 448 -15.26 -16.88 13.98
CA ILE A 448 -16.66 -17.32 13.84
C ILE A 448 -17.55 -16.16 13.40
N SER A 449 -17.34 -14.99 13.99
CA SER A 449 -18.12 -13.79 13.69
C SER A 449 -17.87 -13.25 12.28
N GLU A 450 -16.64 -13.45 11.77
CA GLU A 450 -16.24 -13.08 10.41
C GLU A 450 -16.88 -14.01 9.38
N LEU A 451 -16.80 -15.34 9.60
CA LEU A 451 -17.40 -16.36 8.74
C LEU A 451 -18.93 -16.19 8.63
N GLU A 452 -19.62 -15.87 9.73
CA GLU A 452 -21.07 -15.61 9.71
C GLU A 452 -21.44 -14.37 8.91
N LYS A 453 -20.69 -13.27 9.05
CA LYS A 453 -20.93 -12.04 8.29
C LYS A 453 -20.71 -12.27 6.80
N PHE A 454 -19.63 -12.97 6.46
CA PHE A 454 -19.31 -13.24 5.07
C PHE A 454 -20.35 -14.17 4.41
N ARG A 455 -20.78 -15.24 5.10
CA ARG A 455 -21.87 -16.10 4.60
C ARG A 455 -23.19 -15.34 4.40
N LYS A 456 -23.53 -14.40 5.28
CA LYS A 456 -24.74 -13.56 5.11
C LYS A 456 -24.63 -12.66 3.88
N GLY A 457 -23.48 -12.01 3.69
CA GLY A 457 -23.22 -11.21 2.49
C GLY A 457 -23.33 -11.99 1.17
N LEU A 458 -23.05 -13.30 1.18
CA LEU A 458 -23.20 -14.17 0.00
C LEU A 458 -24.66 -14.56 -0.31
N ASN A 459 -25.57 -14.43 0.66
CA ASN A 459 -27.00 -14.75 0.50
C ASN A 459 -27.88 -13.52 0.31
N ASP A 460 -27.36 -12.32 0.64
CA ASP A 460 -28.09 -11.04 0.60
C ASP A 460 -27.82 -10.22 -0.68
N GLU A 461 -27.03 -10.76 -1.64
CA GLU A 461 -26.79 -10.27 -3.02
C GLU A 461 -27.32 -11.26 -4.07
#